data_AF-A0A3C1LH70-F1
#
_entry.id   AF-A0A3C1LH70-F1
#
_cell.length_a   1.000
_cell.length_b   1.000
_cell.length_c   1.000
_cell.angle_alpha   90.00
_cell.angle_beta   90.00
_cell.angle_gamma   90.00
#
_symmetry.space_group_name_H-M   'P 1'
#
loop_
_entity.id
_entity.type
_entity.pdbx_description
1 polymer ?
#
loop_
_entity_poly.entity_id
_entity_poly.type
_entity_poly.pdbx_seq_one_letter_code
_entity_poly.pdbx_strand_id
1 'polypeptide(L)' 'MLYLVPTPLGNLKDITFRAIETLQQVDVILCEDTRTSSKLLQHYNIQKPVSPYHQHNEHKVA' A
#
# COMPACT_ATOMS: atom_id res chain seq x y z
N MET A 1 -6.07 12.85 4.60
CA MET A 1 -7.18 12.21 3.86
C MET A 1 -6.91 10.72 3.80
N LEU A 2 -7.93 9.87 4.03
CA LEU A 2 -7.77 8.42 3.96
C LEU A 2 -8.22 7.91 2.58
N TYR A 3 -7.38 7.08 1.96
CA TYR A 3 -7.71 6.40 0.71
C TYR A 3 -7.69 4.90 0.92
N LEU A 4 -8.74 4.21 0.45
CA LEU A 4 -8.78 2.76 0.38
C LEU A 4 -8.38 2.34 -1.04
N VAL A 5 -7.23 1.67 -1.15
CA VAL A 5 -6.66 1.28 -2.44
C VAL A 5 -6.64 -0.24 -2.53
N PRO A 6 -7.44 -0.86 -3.42
CA PRO A 6 -7.39 -2.30 -3.63
C PRO A 6 -6.08 -2.70 -4.33
N THR A 7 -5.51 -3.84 -3.93
CA THR A 7 -4.33 -4.44 -4.56
C THR A 7 -4.70 -5.66 -5.39
N PRO A 8 -4.01 -5.93 -6.51
CA PRO A 8 -4.26 -7.11 -7.32
C PRO A 8 -3.93 -8.41 -6.57
N LEU A 9 -4.70 -9.47 -6.80
CA LEU A 9 -4.51 -10.78 -6.15
C LEU A 9 -3.47 -11.67 -6.85
N GLY A 10 -2.98 -11.29 -8.03
CA GLY A 10 -1.99 -12.07 -8.76
C GLY A 10 -1.33 -11.30 -9.90
N ASN A 11 -2.12 -10.84 -10.87
CA ASN A 11 -1.58 -10.08 -11.99
C ASN A 11 -1.39 -8.61 -11.62
N LEU A 12 -0.14 -8.16 -11.50
CA LEU A 12 0.19 -6.79 -11.11
C LEU A 12 -0.48 -5.75 -12.03
N LYS A 13 -0.64 -6.07 -13.33
CA LYS A 13 -1.27 -5.18 -14.32
C LYS A 13 -2.76 -4.90 -14.08
N ASP A 14 -3.42 -5.62 -13.17
CA ASP A 14 -4.81 -5.37 -12.82
C ASP A 14 -4.97 -4.15 -11.89
N ILE A 15 -3.86 -3.56 -11.41
CA ILE A 15 -3.91 -2.31 -10.66
C ILE A 15 -4.37 -1.15 -11.55
N THR A 16 -5.14 -0.22 -10.98
CA THR A 16 -5.60 0.97 -11.71
C THR A 16 -4.54 2.08 -11.71
N PHE A 17 -4.53 2.93 -12.74
CA PHE A 17 -3.65 4.11 -12.76
C PHE A 17 -3.86 5.03 -11.54
N ARG A 18 -5.11 5.25 -11.14
CA ARG A 18 -5.43 6.05 -9.95
C ARG A 18 -4.85 5.47 -8.67
N ALA A 19 -4.81 4.14 -8.53
CA ALA A 19 -4.20 3.50 -7.36
C ALA A 19 -2.70 3.80 -7.29
N ILE A 20 -2.00 3.70 -8.43
CA ILE A 20 -0.57 4.03 -8.51
C ILE A 20 -0.35 5.51 -8.13
N GLU A 21 -1.07 6.43 -8.74
CA GLU A 21 -0.96 7.87 -8.47
C GLU A 21 -1.24 8.19 -6.99
N THR A 22 -2.29 7.59 -6.43
CA THR A 22 -2.65 7.79 -5.01
C THR A 22 -1.51 7.32 -4.11
N LEU A 23 -0.98 6.12 -4.33
CA LEU A 23 0.12 5.56 -3.54
C LEU A 23 1.42 6.37 -3.71
N GLN A 24 1.62 7.05 -4.84
CA GLN A 24 2.76 7.96 -5.06
C GLN A 24 2.58 9.33 -4.39
N GLN A 25 1.37 9.74 -4.05
CA GLN A 25 1.09 11.08 -3.49
C GLN A 25 0.93 11.08 -1.98
N VAL A 26 0.48 9.98 -1.36
CA VAL A 26 0.31 9.90 0.09
C VAL A 26 1.64 10.01 0.86
N ASP A 27 1.54 10.48 2.10
CA ASP A 27 2.69 10.61 3.02
C ASP A 27 3.12 9.26 3.61
N VAL A 28 2.16 8.36 3.82
CA VAL A 28 2.38 7.02 4.40
C VAL A 28 1.43 6.01 3.76
N ILE A 29 1.91 4.78 3.60
CA ILE A 29 1.12 3.64 3.15
C ILE A 29 0.97 2.67 4.33
N LEU A 30 -0.28 2.38 4.69
CA LEU A 30 -0.61 1.35 5.68
C LEU A 30 -0.93 0.04 4.94
N CYS A 31 -0.29 -1.06 5.36
CA CYS A 31 -0.49 -2.37 4.74
C CYS A 31 -0.61 -3.46 5.80
N GLU A 32 -1.44 -4.48 5.53
CA GLU A 32 -1.57 -5.65 6.40
C GLU A 32 -0.29 -6.49 6.43
N ASP A 33 0.19 -6.89 5.25
CA ASP A 33 1.49 -7.57 5.08
C ASP A 33 2.44 -6.70 4.26
N THR A 34 3.47 -6.17 4.93
CA THR A 34 4.49 -5.32 4.32
C THR A 34 5.37 -6.07 3.32
N ARG A 35 5.52 -7.40 3.46
CA ARG A 35 6.36 -8.21 2.56
C ARG A 35 5.72 -8.35 1.18
N THR A 36 4.42 -8.63 1.15
CA THR A 36 3.64 -8.72 -0.10
C THR A 36 3.51 -7.34 -0.74
N SER A 37 3.17 -6.33 0.06
CA SER A 37 3.00 -4.96 -0.42
C SER A 37 4.30 -4.37 -0.96
N SER A 38 5.46 -4.68 -0.36
CA SER A 38 6.76 -4.23 -0.87
C SER A 38 7.03 -4.68 -2.31
N LYS A 39 6.60 -5.89 -2.71
CA LYS A 39 6.78 -6.37 -4.09
C LYS A 39 5.97 -5.53 -5.09
N LEU A 40 4.72 -5.21 -4.74
CA LEU A 40 3.86 -4.35 -5.54
C LEU A 40 4.47 -2.94 -5.67
N LEU A 41 4.86 -2.35 -4.54
CA LEU A 41 5.43 -0.99 -4.52
C LEU A 41 6.74 -0.92 -5.30
N GLN A 42 7.62 -1.93 -5.16
CA GLN A 42 8.86 -2.02 -5.93
C GLN A 42 8.59 -2.16 -7.43
N HIS A 43 7.60 -2.97 -7.85
CA HIS A 43 7.26 -3.12 -9.27
C HIS A 43 6.85 -1.79 -9.93
N TYR A 44 6.20 -0.90 -9.17
CA TYR A 44 5.76 0.42 -9.63
C TYR A 44 6.69 1.57 -9.21
N ASN A 45 7.89 1.28 -8.70
CA ASN A 45 8.86 2.27 -8.20
C ASN A 45 8.27 3.26 -7.18
N ILE A 46 7.37 2.80 -6.31
CA ILE A 46 6.74 3.62 -5.27
C ILE A 46 7.62 3.60 -4.03
N GLN A 47 8.24 4.74 -3.72
CA GLN A 47 9.11 4.92 -2.56
C GLN A 47 8.41 5.78 -1.51
N LYS A 48 7.62 5.14 -0.65
CA LYS A 48 6.92 5.79 0.47
C LYS A 48 7.17 5.06 1.78
N PRO A 49 7.08 5.76 2.92
CA PRO A 49 7.02 5.12 4.23
C PRO A 49 5.89 4.09 4.27
N VAL A 50 6.21 2.86 4.66
CA VAL A 50 5.25 1.77 4.82
C VAL A 50 5.17 1.41 6.29
N SER A 51 3.96 1.31 6.83
CA SER A 51 3.74 0.87 8.21
C SER A 51 2.77 -0.32 8.26
N PRO A 52 3.09 -1.37 9.04
CA PRO A 52 2.22 -2.51 9.20
C PRO A 52 0.96 -2.11 9.98
N TYR A 53 -0.20 -2.35 9.40
CA TYR A 53 -1.50 -2.13 10.02
C TYR A 53 -2.34 -3.39 9.89
N HIS A 54 -2.41 -4.14 10.99
CA HIS A 54 -3.17 -5.38 11.12
C HIS A 54 -3.82 -5.45 12.51
N GLN A 55 -4.77 -6.36 12.71
CA GLN A 55 -5.61 -6.46 13.91
C GLN A 55 -4.81 -6.39 15.24
N HIS A 56 -3.60 -6.96 15.31
CA HIS A 56 -2.77 -6.91 16.52
C HIS A 56 -2.02 -5.57 16.77
N ASN A 57 -2.03 -4.63 15.82
CA ASN A 57 -1.28 -3.37 15.88
C ASN A 57 -2.17 -2.13 15.71
N GLU A 58 -3.48 -2.31 15.54
CA GLU A 58 -4.45 -1.25 15.25
C GLU A 58 -4.50 -0.14 16.31
N HIS A 59 -4.25 -0.47 17.58
CA HIS A 59 -4.24 0.48 18.68
C HIS A 59 -2.88 1.16 18.94
N LYS A 60 -1.81 0.74 18.25
CA LYS A 60 -0.46 1.30 18.43
C LYS A 60 -0.05 2.23 17.29
N VAL A 61 -0.73 2.12 16.15
CA VAL A 61 -0.53 2.99 14.98
C VAL A 61 -1.64 4.04 15.03
N ALA A 62 -1.47 5.05 15.88
CA ALA A 62 -2.31 6.23 15.98
C ALA A 62 -1.45 7.49 15.95
#